data_AF-K5VBJ7-F1
#
_entry.id   AF-K5VBJ7-F1
#
_cell.length_a   1.000
_cell.length_b   1.000
_cell.length_c   1.000
_cell.angle_alpha   90.00
_cell.angle_beta   90.00
_cell.angle_gamma   90.00
#
_symmetry.space_group_name_H-M   'P 1'
#
loop_
_entity.id
_entity.type
_entity.pdbx_description
1 polymer ?
#
loop_
_entity_poly.entity_id
_entity_poly.type
_entity_poly.pdbx_seq_one_letter_code
_entity_poly.pdbx_strand_id
1 'polypeptide(L)'
;MFIGPDEFSYESVDTQLEDAEPMLKFIRHPRAFRVLFASMDHFPEPKAGRLRYTTLKLLDRLTFHSHRNHAVLTSLDLIGPLFDLYHASGGPSPARILVRQERQAVLRVLKRLMELGSDTTVARTMFQRAVNEDDSLNGEVLELLRAGMKTRWPEHMSMEDAAAISVPIGLRSLPGGGFTFMAWLRIEKFPVEKPQSLFSFVVAGSPVFSMQIYPDGVLGCRSNVARELPNFKSRLQPARWTHLTLVHYPHRASAPTVRL
;
A
#
# COMPACT_ATOMS: atom_id res chain seq x y z
N MET A 1 -19.21 -21.01 -3.37
CA MET A 1 -20.01 -20.43 -4.47
C MET A 1 -19.45 -21.03 -5.76
N PHE A 2 -19.89 -22.24 -6.08
CA PHE A 2 -19.40 -22.97 -7.25
C PHE A 2 -20.09 -22.43 -8.50
N ILE A 3 -19.31 -22.27 -9.56
CA ILE A 3 -19.68 -21.68 -10.85
C ILE A 3 -20.85 -22.48 -11.44
N GLY A 4 -22.07 -21.97 -11.26
CA GLY A 4 -23.25 -22.48 -11.95
C GLY A 4 -23.11 -22.28 -13.47
N PRO A 5 -23.89 -23.02 -14.26
CA PRO A 5 -23.89 -22.91 -15.73
C PRO A 5 -24.53 -21.63 -16.27
N ASP A 6 -24.88 -20.66 -15.41
CA ASP A 6 -25.49 -19.40 -15.83
C ASP A 6 -24.61 -18.66 -16.84
N GLU A 7 -25.26 -17.98 -17.79
CA GLU A 7 -24.60 -17.13 -18.78
C GLU A 7 -23.66 -16.14 -18.09
N PHE A 8 -22.37 -16.30 -18.36
CA PHE A 8 -21.34 -15.41 -17.86
C PHE A 8 -21.47 -14.05 -18.53
N SER A 9 -21.72 -13.01 -17.74
CA SER A 9 -21.59 -11.61 -18.16
C SER A 9 -20.61 -10.87 -17.26
N TYR A 10 -19.85 -9.94 -17.86
CA TYR A 10 -18.93 -9.06 -17.13
C TYR A 10 -19.68 -8.18 -16.11
N GLU A 11 -20.89 -7.75 -16.47
CA GLU A 11 -21.78 -6.96 -15.62
C GLU A 11 -22.19 -7.72 -14.36
N SER A 12 -22.56 -9.00 -14.49
CA SER A 12 -22.89 -9.85 -13.34
C SER A 12 -21.73 -9.97 -12.35
N VAL A 13 -20.49 -10.08 -12.85
CA VAL A 13 -19.30 -10.08 -11.99
C VAL A 13 -19.11 -8.73 -11.30
N ASP A 14 -19.33 -7.63 -12.02
CA ASP A 14 -19.19 -6.29 -11.45
C ASP A 14 -20.20 -6.05 -10.32
N THR A 15 -21.49 -6.41 -10.52
CA THR A 15 -22.53 -6.33 -9.48
C THR A 15 -22.20 -7.21 -8.28
N GLN A 16 -21.80 -8.46 -8.49
CA GLN A 16 -21.42 -9.37 -7.38
C GLN A 16 -20.25 -8.82 -6.56
N LEU A 17 -19.29 -8.16 -7.21
CA LEU A 17 -18.16 -7.53 -6.52
C LEU A 17 -18.54 -6.23 -5.81
N GLU A 18 -19.54 -5.48 -6.30
CA GLU A 18 -20.11 -4.32 -5.60
C GLU A 18 -20.82 -4.75 -4.32
N ASP A 19 -21.66 -5.78 -4.40
CA ASP A 19 -22.36 -6.33 -3.24
C ASP A 19 -21.39 -6.86 -2.17
N ALA A 20 -20.25 -7.41 -2.60
CA ALA A 20 -19.20 -7.91 -1.73
C ALA A 20 -18.23 -6.83 -1.22
N GLU A 21 -18.27 -5.59 -1.74
CA GLU A 21 -17.30 -4.55 -1.41
C GLU A 21 -17.26 -4.19 0.09
N PRO A 22 -18.39 -4.07 0.81
CA PRO A 22 -18.40 -3.84 2.25
C PRO A 22 -17.73 -4.97 3.06
N MET A 23 -17.60 -6.17 2.47
CA MET A 23 -16.94 -7.31 3.10
C MET A 23 -15.42 -7.31 2.90
N LEU A 24 -14.90 -6.49 1.99
CA LEU A 24 -13.46 -6.38 1.77
C LEU A 24 -12.79 -5.82 3.01
N LYS A 25 -11.66 -6.45 3.37
CA LYS A 25 -10.84 -6.10 4.54
C LYS A 25 -9.37 -6.11 4.14
N PHE A 26 -8.52 -5.92 5.14
CA PHE A 26 -7.09 -6.12 5.01
C PHE A 26 -6.75 -7.55 4.56
N ILE A 27 -5.85 -7.65 3.58
CA ILE A 27 -5.32 -8.92 3.09
C ILE A 27 -4.52 -9.59 4.21
N ARG A 28 -4.94 -10.78 4.65
CA ARG A 28 -4.21 -11.59 5.65
C ARG A 28 -3.28 -12.62 5.01
N HIS A 29 -3.69 -13.18 3.88
CA HIS A 29 -2.95 -14.22 3.17
C HIS A 29 -2.57 -13.76 1.76
N PRO A 30 -1.52 -12.93 1.62
CA PRO A 30 -1.22 -12.29 0.34
C PRO A 30 -0.85 -13.30 -0.75
N ARG A 31 -0.14 -14.37 -0.38
CA ARG A 31 0.24 -15.43 -1.33
C ARG A 31 -0.95 -16.15 -1.95
N ALA A 32 -2.13 -16.14 -1.32
CA ALA A 32 -3.34 -16.70 -1.92
C ALA A 32 -3.74 -15.98 -3.22
N PHE A 33 -3.48 -14.67 -3.32
CA PHE A 33 -3.73 -13.90 -4.54
C PHE A 33 -2.77 -14.28 -5.66
N ARG A 34 -1.52 -14.64 -5.34
CA ARG A 34 -0.56 -15.16 -6.33
C ARG A 34 -1.01 -16.53 -6.87
N VAL A 35 -1.52 -17.40 -6.02
CA VAL A 35 -2.11 -18.69 -6.43
C VAL A 35 -3.36 -18.47 -7.28
N LEU A 36 -4.25 -17.57 -6.87
CA LEU A 36 -5.46 -17.21 -7.62
C LEU A 36 -5.12 -16.63 -9.00
N PHE A 37 -4.08 -15.79 -9.08
CA PHE A 37 -3.60 -15.25 -10.34
C PHE A 37 -3.01 -16.35 -11.24
N ALA A 38 -2.14 -17.20 -10.70
CA ALA A 38 -1.53 -18.30 -11.47
C ALA A 38 -2.55 -19.33 -11.96
N SER A 39 -3.65 -19.54 -11.23
CA SER A 39 -4.68 -20.51 -11.60
C SER A 39 -5.53 -20.05 -12.79
N MET A 40 -5.52 -18.77 -13.17
CA MET A 40 -6.28 -18.23 -14.31
C MET A 40 -5.97 -18.95 -15.64
N ASP A 41 -4.79 -19.55 -15.75
CA ASP A 41 -4.33 -20.25 -16.97
C ASP A 41 -4.70 -21.74 -17.00
N HIS A 42 -5.27 -22.27 -15.91
CA HIS A 42 -5.52 -23.70 -15.73
C HIS A 42 -6.98 -24.09 -16.00
N PHE A 43 -7.86 -23.11 -16.21
CA PHE A 43 -9.28 -23.37 -16.48
C PHE A 43 -9.57 -23.25 -17.99
N PRO A 44 -10.51 -24.05 -18.52
CA PRO A 44 -11.01 -23.88 -19.88
C PRO A 44 -11.98 -22.71 -19.99
N GLU A 45 -12.10 -22.13 -21.19
CA GLU A 45 -13.18 -21.16 -21.48
C GLU A 45 -14.57 -21.84 -21.40
N PRO A 46 -15.63 -21.11 -21.00
CA PRO A 46 -15.68 -19.70 -20.59
C PRO A 46 -15.34 -19.45 -19.11
N LYS A 47 -15.06 -20.51 -18.33
CA LYS A 47 -14.78 -20.40 -16.89
C LYS A 47 -13.49 -19.62 -16.62
N ALA A 48 -12.52 -19.75 -17.51
CA ALA A 48 -11.26 -19.02 -17.46
C ALA A 48 -11.47 -17.50 -17.53
N GLY A 49 -12.27 -17.00 -18.48
CA GLY A 49 -12.59 -15.58 -18.58
C GLY A 49 -13.28 -15.03 -17.34
N ARG A 50 -14.27 -15.77 -16.79
CA ARG A 50 -14.93 -15.38 -15.53
C ARG A 50 -13.93 -15.27 -14.37
N LEU A 51 -13.14 -16.32 -14.14
CA LEU A 51 -12.15 -16.33 -13.06
C LEU A 51 -11.11 -15.20 -13.23
N ARG A 52 -10.65 -14.98 -14.46
CA ARG A 52 -9.66 -13.95 -14.79
C ARG A 52 -10.21 -12.56 -14.51
N TYR A 53 -11.39 -12.24 -15.02
CA TYR A 53 -12.02 -10.95 -14.79
C TYR A 53 -12.33 -10.71 -13.31
N THR A 54 -12.92 -11.71 -12.61
CA THR A 54 -13.17 -11.62 -11.17
C THR A 54 -11.87 -11.37 -10.40
N THR A 55 -10.80 -12.10 -10.71
CA THR A 55 -9.49 -11.95 -10.05
C THR A 55 -8.92 -10.56 -10.27
N LEU A 56 -8.89 -10.08 -11.51
CA LEU A 56 -8.36 -8.76 -11.86
C LEU A 56 -9.17 -7.65 -11.19
N LYS A 57 -10.50 -7.72 -11.20
CA LYS A 57 -11.37 -6.74 -10.55
C LYS A 57 -11.25 -6.77 -9.02
N LEU A 58 -11.08 -7.95 -8.42
CA LEU A 58 -10.84 -8.08 -6.99
C LEU A 58 -9.49 -7.45 -6.60
N LEU A 59 -8.43 -7.71 -7.36
CA LEU A 59 -7.13 -7.05 -7.18
C LEU A 59 -7.27 -5.54 -7.28
N ASP A 60 -7.94 -5.03 -8.32
CA ASP A 60 -8.22 -3.60 -8.52
C ASP A 60 -8.87 -2.99 -7.27
N ARG A 61 -10.04 -3.51 -6.84
CA ARG A 61 -10.74 -2.99 -5.64
C ARG A 61 -9.89 -3.06 -4.38
N LEU A 62 -9.17 -4.16 -4.16
CA LEU A 62 -8.32 -4.30 -2.98
C LEU A 62 -7.18 -3.27 -2.93
N THR A 63 -6.60 -2.90 -4.07
CA THR A 63 -5.57 -1.84 -4.12
C THR A 63 -6.13 -0.43 -3.83
N PHE A 64 -7.43 -0.21 -4.00
CA PHE A 64 -8.11 1.04 -3.62
C PHE A 64 -8.67 1.01 -2.19
N HIS A 65 -8.98 -0.17 -1.67
CA HIS A 65 -9.54 -0.33 -0.33
C HIS A 65 -8.63 0.19 0.79
N SER A 66 -7.32 -0.03 0.68
CA SER A 66 -6.35 0.56 1.62
C SER A 66 -4.95 0.62 1.02
N HIS A 67 -4.14 1.58 1.49
CA HIS A 67 -2.73 1.67 1.12
C HIS A 67 -1.96 0.39 1.46
N ARG A 68 -2.28 -0.25 2.60
CA ARG A 68 -1.68 -1.51 3.00
C ARG A 68 -1.93 -2.60 1.96
N ASN A 69 -3.17 -2.80 1.54
CA ASN A 69 -3.49 -3.81 0.53
C ASN A 69 -2.76 -3.52 -0.78
N HIS A 70 -2.66 -2.25 -1.19
CA HIS A 70 -1.88 -1.86 -2.36
C HIS A 70 -0.40 -2.24 -2.24
N ALA A 71 0.24 -1.93 -1.11
CA ALA A 71 1.63 -2.31 -0.84
C ALA A 71 1.83 -3.83 -0.81
N VAL A 72 0.93 -4.54 -0.12
CA VAL A 72 0.95 -6.01 -0.01
C VAL A 72 0.75 -6.69 -1.37
N LEU A 73 -0.12 -6.17 -2.23
CA LEU A 73 -0.30 -6.73 -3.58
C LEU A 73 0.88 -6.42 -4.49
N THR A 74 1.54 -5.28 -4.30
CA THR A 74 2.75 -4.91 -5.06
C THR A 74 3.91 -5.84 -4.71
N SER A 75 4.05 -6.25 -3.45
CA SER A 75 5.12 -7.18 -3.01
C SER A 75 4.91 -8.64 -3.43
N LEU A 76 3.86 -8.95 -4.19
CA LEU A 76 3.61 -10.29 -4.73
C LEU A 76 4.27 -10.54 -6.09
N ASP A 77 5.04 -9.59 -6.62
CA ASP A 77 5.72 -9.65 -7.92
C ASP A 77 4.76 -9.85 -9.09
N LEU A 78 3.53 -9.31 -8.99
CA LEU A 78 2.49 -9.48 -10.00
C LEU A 78 2.70 -8.61 -11.25
N ILE A 79 3.54 -7.57 -11.18
CA ILE A 79 3.73 -6.60 -12.27
C ILE A 79 4.26 -7.28 -13.53
N GLY A 80 5.29 -8.13 -13.42
CA GLY A 80 5.85 -8.86 -14.57
C GLY A 80 4.81 -9.76 -15.26
N PRO A 81 4.19 -10.71 -14.53
CA PRO A 81 3.14 -11.56 -15.08
C PRO A 81 1.93 -10.80 -15.67
N LEU A 82 1.49 -9.71 -15.02
CA LEU A 82 0.43 -8.86 -15.56
C LEU A 82 0.86 -8.13 -16.83
N PHE A 83 2.11 -7.68 -16.91
CA PHE A 83 2.66 -7.04 -18.10
C PHE A 83 2.80 -8.03 -19.25
N ASP A 84 3.29 -9.25 -18.99
CA ASP A 84 3.34 -10.31 -19.99
C ASP A 84 1.95 -10.65 -20.52
N LEU A 85 0.97 -10.80 -19.62
CA LEU A 85 -0.43 -11.00 -19.98
C LEU A 85 -0.99 -9.87 -20.84
N TYR A 86 -0.72 -8.62 -20.47
CA TYR A 86 -1.16 -7.44 -21.21
C TYR A 86 -0.50 -7.33 -22.59
N HIS A 87 0.81 -7.62 -22.67
CA HIS A 87 1.57 -7.49 -23.90
C HIS A 87 1.23 -8.61 -24.88
N ALA A 88 1.14 -9.86 -24.41
CA ALA A 88 0.75 -11.02 -25.21
C ALA A 88 -0.68 -10.93 -25.79
N SER A 89 -1.52 -10.06 -25.20
CA SER A 89 -2.87 -9.79 -25.70
C SER A 89 -2.97 -8.61 -26.66
N GLY A 90 -1.86 -7.92 -26.93
CA GLY A 90 -1.80 -6.79 -27.86
C GLY A 90 -1.18 -7.18 -29.20
N GLY A 91 -1.29 -6.27 -30.17
CA GLY A 91 -0.65 -6.41 -31.47
C GLY A 91 -1.48 -7.11 -32.54
N PRO A 92 -0.94 -7.21 -33.77
CA PRO A 92 -1.66 -7.76 -34.93
C PRO A 92 -1.84 -9.28 -34.88
N SER A 93 -1.00 -10.00 -34.12
CA SER A 93 -1.10 -11.45 -33.91
C SER A 93 -0.92 -11.77 -32.41
N PRO A 94 -2.00 -11.64 -31.61
CA PRO A 94 -1.90 -11.83 -30.17
C PRO A 94 -1.73 -13.32 -29.83
N ALA A 95 -0.72 -13.63 -29.03
CA ALA A 95 -0.51 -14.98 -28.49
C ALA A 95 -1.65 -15.40 -27.54
N ARG A 96 -2.39 -14.43 -26.98
CA ARG A 96 -3.55 -14.67 -26.12
C ARG A 96 -4.65 -13.67 -26.38
N ILE A 97 -5.87 -14.13 -26.64
CA ILE A 97 -7.01 -13.25 -26.87
C ILE A 97 -7.61 -12.86 -25.52
N LEU A 98 -7.45 -11.59 -25.11
CA LEU A 98 -8.21 -10.98 -24.03
C LEU A 98 -9.31 -10.12 -24.62
N VAL A 99 -10.52 -10.23 -24.12
CA VAL A 99 -11.57 -9.28 -24.48
C VAL A 99 -11.27 -7.89 -23.89
N ARG A 100 -11.91 -6.87 -24.44
CA ARG A 100 -11.67 -5.46 -24.07
C ARG A 100 -11.78 -5.21 -22.56
N GLN A 101 -12.79 -5.79 -21.90
CA GLN A 101 -13.05 -5.62 -20.46
C GLN A 101 -11.89 -6.18 -19.62
N GLU A 102 -11.43 -7.39 -19.93
CA GLU A 102 -10.28 -8.01 -19.26
C GLU A 102 -9.01 -7.21 -19.49
N ARG A 103 -8.73 -6.82 -20.75
CA ARG A 103 -7.56 -6.02 -21.10
C ARG A 103 -7.52 -4.70 -20.32
N GLN A 104 -8.66 -4.03 -20.20
CA GLN A 104 -8.80 -2.81 -19.40
C GLN A 104 -8.62 -3.05 -17.90
N ALA A 105 -9.08 -4.20 -17.38
CA ALA A 105 -8.86 -4.57 -15.98
C ALA A 105 -7.38 -4.85 -15.70
N VAL A 106 -6.68 -5.60 -16.57
CA VAL A 106 -5.22 -5.81 -16.48
C VAL A 106 -4.49 -4.48 -16.47
N LEU A 107 -4.80 -3.57 -17.41
CA LEU A 107 -4.14 -2.27 -17.50
C LEU A 107 -4.33 -1.42 -16.25
N ARG A 108 -5.54 -1.40 -15.67
CA ARG A 108 -5.83 -0.66 -14.44
C ARG A 108 -5.02 -1.17 -13.26
N VAL A 109 -5.06 -2.48 -13.02
CA VAL A 109 -4.28 -3.12 -11.94
C VAL A 109 -2.79 -2.85 -12.15
N LEU A 110 -2.28 -3.03 -13.37
CA LEU A 110 -0.87 -2.84 -13.67
C LEU A 110 -0.41 -1.40 -13.45
N LYS A 111 -1.18 -0.41 -13.95
CA LYS A 111 -0.92 1.02 -13.68
C LYS A 111 -0.89 1.31 -12.19
N ARG A 112 -1.85 0.77 -11.45
CA ARG A 112 -1.97 0.97 -10.02
C ARG A 112 -0.81 0.35 -9.24
N LEU A 113 -0.45 -0.90 -9.50
CA LEU A 113 0.68 -1.56 -8.81
C LEU A 113 2.00 -0.84 -9.06
N MET A 114 2.25 -0.39 -10.28
CA MET A 114 3.46 0.37 -10.61
C MET A 114 3.56 1.73 -9.92
N GLU A 115 2.48 2.29 -9.33
CA GLU A 115 2.59 3.52 -8.54
C GLU A 115 3.48 3.37 -7.31
N LEU A 116 3.72 2.13 -6.85
CA LEU A 116 4.65 1.77 -5.78
C LEU A 116 6.00 1.26 -6.31
N GLY A 117 6.19 1.30 -7.64
CA GLY A 117 7.42 0.89 -8.31
C GLY A 117 7.37 -0.56 -8.80
N SER A 118 8.42 -0.94 -9.52
CA SER A 118 8.64 -2.30 -10.00
C SER A 118 10.10 -2.67 -9.83
N ASP A 119 10.39 -3.97 -9.79
CA ASP A 119 11.77 -4.45 -9.81
C ASP A 119 12.51 -3.97 -11.08
N THR A 120 13.82 -3.73 -10.94
CA THR A 120 14.67 -3.27 -12.05
C THR A 120 14.68 -4.20 -13.24
N THR A 121 14.53 -5.52 -13.04
CA THR A 121 14.46 -6.52 -14.10
C THR A 121 13.15 -6.38 -14.87
N VAL A 122 12.03 -6.24 -14.16
CA VAL A 122 10.71 -6.04 -14.78
C VAL A 122 10.67 -4.71 -15.53
N ALA A 123 11.17 -3.64 -14.92
CA ALA A 123 11.27 -2.33 -15.55
C ALA A 123 12.09 -2.39 -16.84
N ARG A 124 13.26 -3.06 -16.82
CA ARG A 124 14.10 -3.25 -18.02
C ARG A 124 13.34 -3.96 -19.13
N THR A 125 12.63 -5.05 -18.82
CA THR A 125 11.80 -5.77 -19.80
C THR A 125 10.73 -4.86 -20.40
N MET A 126 10.07 -4.05 -19.57
CA MET A 126 9.05 -3.10 -20.04
C MET A 126 9.64 -2.03 -20.96
N PHE A 127 10.82 -1.48 -20.64
CA PHE A 127 11.52 -0.53 -21.50
C PHE A 127 11.94 -1.16 -22.83
N GLN A 128 12.43 -2.41 -22.82
CA GLN A 128 12.78 -3.12 -24.05
C GLN A 128 11.54 -3.33 -24.94
N ARG A 129 10.39 -3.69 -24.37
CA ARG A 129 9.12 -3.86 -25.11
C ARG A 129 8.42 -2.54 -25.45
N ALA A 130 8.99 -1.40 -25.08
CA ALA A 130 8.50 -0.10 -25.52
C ALA A 130 8.95 0.23 -26.96
N VAL A 131 9.93 -0.51 -27.49
CA VAL A 131 10.38 -0.43 -28.88
C VAL A 131 9.83 -1.64 -29.63
N ASN A 132 9.11 -1.40 -30.71
CA ASN A 132 8.59 -2.43 -31.60
C ASN A 132 9.69 -2.96 -32.53
N GLU A 133 9.43 -4.04 -33.27
CA GLU A 133 10.40 -4.63 -34.20
C GLU A 133 10.78 -3.70 -35.38
N ASP A 134 9.92 -2.73 -35.70
CA ASP A 134 10.12 -1.73 -36.74
C ASP A 134 10.79 -0.44 -36.21
N ASP A 135 11.43 -0.50 -35.03
CA ASP A 135 12.01 0.62 -34.28
C ASP A 135 11.01 1.73 -33.91
N SER A 136 9.70 1.52 -34.11
CA SER A 136 8.68 2.45 -33.65
C SER A 136 8.43 2.31 -32.15
N LEU A 137 7.87 3.36 -31.54
CA LEU A 137 7.56 3.37 -30.11
C LEU A 137 6.16 2.85 -29.82
N ASN A 138 6.06 1.91 -28.88
CA ASN A 138 4.78 1.42 -28.37
C ASN A 138 4.19 2.40 -27.36
N GLY A 139 3.27 3.26 -27.83
CA GLY A 139 2.62 4.28 -27.01
C GLY A 139 1.89 3.74 -25.77
N GLU A 140 1.29 2.54 -25.85
CA GLU A 140 0.60 1.93 -24.70
C GLU A 140 1.59 1.54 -23.58
N VAL A 141 2.74 0.96 -23.96
CA VAL A 141 3.80 0.60 -23.01
C VAL A 141 4.48 1.85 -22.45
N LEU A 142 4.67 2.90 -23.25
CA LEU A 142 5.20 4.18 -22.77
C LEU A 142 4.27 4.85 -21.75
N GLU A 143 2.96 4.86 -22.01
CA GLU A 143 1.97 5.37 -21.04
C GLU A 143 1.94 4.57 -19.74
N LEU A 144 2.20 3.28 -19.84
CA LEU A 144 2.37 2.42 -18.68
C LEU A 144 3.64 2.82 -17.91
N LEU A 145 4.81 2.84 -18.56
CA LEU A 145 6.07 3.29 -17.95
C LEU A 145 5.94 4.67 -17.28
N ARG A 146 5.25 5.62 -17.92
CA ARG A 146 4.98 6.95 -17.37
C ARG A 146 4.19 6.92 -16.05
N ALA A 147 3.27 5.97 -15.87
CA ALA A 147 2.57 5.77 -14.60
C ALA A 147 3.54 5.34 -13.49
N GLY A 148 4.49 4.45 -13.81
CA GLY A 148 5.53 3.99 -12.88
C GLY A 148 6.65 5.00 -12.61
N MET A 149 6.92 5.94 -13.53
CA MET A 149 7.94 6.99 -13.33
C MET A 149 7.56 8.03 -12.27
N LYS A 150 6.27 8.10 -11.90
CA LYS A 150 5.80 8.96 -10.79
C LYS A 150 6.08 8.36 -9.41
N THR A 151 6.60 7.13 -9.34
CA THR A 151 6.85 6.45 -8.08
C THR A 151 7.90 7.19 -7.28
N ARG A 152 7.53 7.64 -6.07
CA ARG A 152 8.41 8.36 -5.12
C ARG A 152 8.51 7.66 -3.77
N TRP A 153 8.02 6.43 -3.66
CA TRP A 153 7.83 5.80 -2.37
C TRP A 153 9.08 5.04 -1.95
N PRO A 154 9.71 5.42 -0.82
CA PRO A 154 10.72 4.56 -0.23
C PRO A 154 10.08 3.24 0.24
N GLU A 155 10.91 2.21 0.39
CA GLU A 155 10.51 0.99 1.09
C GLU A 155 9.86 1.36 2.43
N HIS A 156 8.68 0.79 2.70
CA HIS A 156 7.94 1.08 3.91
C HIS A 156 7.42 -0.21 4.55
N MET A 157 7.14 -0.11 5.83
CA MET A 157 6.54 -1.17 6.63
C MET A 157 5.17 -0.73 7.11
N SER A 158 4.24 -1.67 7.23
CA SER A 158 2.90 -1.44 7.78
C SER A 158 2.83 -2.06 9.16
N MET A 159 2.30 -1.30 10.13
CA MET A 159 2.01 -1.78 11.48
C MET A 159 0.52 -2.04 11.60
N GLU A 160 0.14 -3.25 12.03
CA GLU A 160 -1.24 -3.68 12.22
C GLU A 160 -1.60 -3.74 13.69
N ASP A 161 -2.83 -3.32 14.01
CA ASP A 161 -3.35 -3.32 15.37
C ASP A 161 -2.36 -2.67 16.37
N ALA A 162 -2.16 -3.29 17.54
CA ALA A 162 -1.20 -2.84 18.53
C ALA A 162 0.21 -3.39 18.20
N ALA A 163 0.88 -2.78 17.23
CA ALA A 163 2.25 -3.10 16.85
C ALA A 163 3.23 -1.97 17.17
N ALA A 164 4.47 -2.33 17.50
CA ALA A 164 5.55 -1.39 17.75
C ALA A 164 6.90 -2.02 17.37
N ILE A 165 7.84 -1.18 16.93
CA ILE A 165 9.24 -1.55 16.77
C ILE A 165 10.00 -1.07 17.99
N SER A 166 10.62 -2.01 18.69
CA SER A 166 11.45 -1.71 19.85
C SER A 166 12.92 -1.80 19.46
N VAL A 167 13.65 -0.71 19.69
CA VAL A 167 15.09 -0.66 19.51
C VAL A 167 15.73 -0.53 20.90
N PRO A 168 16.45 -1.55 21.38
CA PRO A 168 17.11 -1.48 22.69
C PRO A 168 18.32 -0.54 22.60
N ILE A 169 18.33 0.50 23.44
CA ILE A 169 19.37 1.55 23.42
C ILE A 169 20.39 1.35 24.56
N GLY A 170 20.16 0.38 25.45
CA GLY A 170 21.05 0.10 26.60
C GLY A 170 21.10 1.19 27.68
N LEU A 171 20.28 2.23 27.55
CA LEU A 171 20.23 3.35 28.48
C LEU A 171 19.21 3.10 29.61
N ARG A 172 19.58 3.50 30.83
CA ARG A 172 18.71 3.44 32.02
C ARG A 172 17.91 4.73 32.25
N SER A 173 18.03 5.70 31.35
CA SER A 173 17.35 6.99 31.41
C SER A 173 17.15 7.55 30.00
N LEU A 174 16.43 8.66 29.90
CA LEU A 174 16.46 9.46 28.68
C LEU A 174 17.90 9.93 28.39
N PRO A 175 18.28 10.11 27.11
CA PRO A 175 19.59 10.64 26.75
C PRO A 175 19.80 12.05 27.32
N GLY A 176 20.93 12.26 28.02
CA GLY A 176 21.25 13.54 28.64
C GLY A 176 21.43 14.70 27.64
N GLY A 177 21.78 14.41 26.39
CA GLY A 177 21.86 15.38 25.30
C GLY A 177 20.54 15.67 24.59
N GLY A 178 19.44 15.03 25.00
CA GLY A 178 18.18 15.04 24.26
C GLY A 178 18.16 14.01 23.14
N PHE A 179 17.08 14.00 22.36
CA PHE A 179 16.91 13.06 21.26
C PHE A 179 16.07 13.65 20.15
N THR A 180 16.19 13.04 18.97
CA THR A 180 15.37 13.36 17.80
C THR A 180 14.72 12.09 17.29
N PHE A 181 13.42 12.16 17.08
CA PHE A 181 12.65 11.13 16.37
C PHE A 181 12.16 11.72 15.05
N MET A 182 12.43 11.03 13.94
CA MET A 182 12.00 11.42 12.61
C MET A 182 11.42 10.20 11.89
N ALA A 183 10.22 10.36 11.31
CA ALA A 183 9.59 9.32 10.52
C ALA A 183 8.67 9.91 9.46
N TRP A 184 8.61 9.27 8.29
CA TRP A 184 7.49 9.41 7.38
C TRP A 184 6.40 8.41 7.78
N LEU A 185 5.17 8.91 7.97
CA LEU A 185 4.05 8.09 8.39
C LEU A 185 2.79 8.44 7.60
N ARG A 186 1.96 7.42 7.35
CA ARG A 186 0.62 7.55 6.78
C ARG A 186 -0.36 6.86 7.71
N ILE A 187 -1.19 7.65 8.38
CA ILE A 187 -2.18 7.14 9.32
C ILE A 187 -3.49 6.97 8.58
N GLU A 188 -3.93 5.73 8.39
CA GLU A 188 -5.18 5.44 7.66
C GLU A 188 -6.41 5.93 8.45
N LYS A 189 -6.42 5.73 9.77
CA LYS A 189 -7.51 6.11 10.68
C LYS A 189 -6.94 6.58 12.00
N PHE A 190 -7.56 7.61 12.60
CA PHE A 190 -7.23 8.04 13.95
C PHE A 190 -7.83 7.10 14.99
N PRO A 191 -7.26 7.05 16.20
CA PRO A 191 -7.88 6.31 17.30
C PRO A 191 -9.27 6.86 17.60
N VAL A 192 -10.20 6.00 18.05
CA VAL A 192 -11.59 6.43 18.32
C VAL A 192 -11.76 6.87 19.78
N GLU A 193 -11.22 6.09 20.71
CA GLU A 193 -11.54 6.26 22.15
C GLU A 193 -10.45 6.99 22.93
N LYS A 194 -9.18 6.63 22.71
CA LYS A 194 -8.05 7.08 23.52
C LYS A 194 -6.82 7.37 22.69
N PRO A 195 -5.94 8.30 23.15
CA PRO A 195 -4.69 8.56 22.45
C PRO A 195 -3.83 7.30 22.28
N GLN A 196 -3.18 7.18 21.13
CA GLN A 196 -2.27 6.08 20.82
C GLN A 196 -0.84 6.61 20.67
N SER A 197 0.15 5.82 21.12
CA SER A 197 1.55 6.22 21.02
C SER A 197 2.10 5.98 19.62
N LEU A 198 2.70 7.01 19.03
CA LEU A 198 3.46 6.90 17.78
C LEU A 198 4.95 6.63 18.05
N PHE A 199 5.46 7.15 19.16
CA PHE A 199 6.83 6.96 19.62
C PHE A 199 6.84 6.96 21.14
N SER A 200 7.64 6.09 21.76
CA SER A 200 7.84 6.10 23.19
C SER A 200 9.27 5.74 23.57
N PHE A 201 9.73 6.33 24.67
CA PHE A 201 10.96 5.94 25.34
C PHE A 201 10.58 5.22 26.63
N VAL A 202 10.91 3.93 26.70
CA VAL A 202 10.55 3.06 27.82
C VAL A 202 11.81 2.74 28.62
N VAL A 203 11.75 2.95 29.93
CA VAL A 203 12.84 2.63 30.87
C VAL A 203 12.28 1.70 31.93
N ALA A 204 12.94 0.56 32.15
CA ALA A 204 12.51 -0.45 33.13
C ALA A 204 11.02 -0.84 33.00
N GLY A 205 10.53 -0.94 31.75
CA GLY A 205 9.14 -1.31 31.46
C GLY A 205 8.11 -0.17 31.59
N SER A 206 8.51 1.04 32.00
CA SER A 206 7.62 2.20 32.11
C SER A 206 7.92 3.27 31.06
N PRO A 207 6.91 3.84 30.36
CA PRO A 207 7.13 4.92 29.42
C PRO A 207 7.52 6.20 30.17
N VAL A 208 8.74 6.69 29.93
CA VAL A 208 9.24 7.95 30.52
C VAL A 208 8.87 9.14 29.65
N PHE A 209 8.76 8.91 28.34
CA PHE A 209 8.32 9.86 27.34
C PHE A 209 7.48 9.14 26.29
N SER A 210 6.40 9.77 25.83
CA SER A 210 5.58 9.26 24.74
C SER A 210 5.05 10.40 23.90
N MET A 211 5.20 10.28 22.59
CA MET A 211 4.45 11.08 21.62
C MET A 211 3.19 10.32 21.23
N GLN A 212 2.06 11.01 21.26
CA GLN A 212 0.74 10.42 21.08
C GLN A 212 -0.05 11.15 20.01
N ILE A 213 -0.95 10.42 19.36
CA ILE A 213 -1.98 10.96 18.49
C ILE A 213 -3.36 10.80 19.14
N TYR A 214 -4.14 11.87 19.12
CA TYR A 214 -5.48 11.94 19.68
C TYR A 214 -6.55 11.60 18.63
N PRO A 215 -7.80 11.31 19.04
CA PRO A 215 -8.88 10.98 18.10
C PRO A 215 -9.19 12.04 17.04
N ASP A 216 -8.89 13.31 17.34
CA ASP A 216 -9.06 14.42 16.41
C ASP A 216 -7.85 14.66 15.49
N GLY A 217 -6.86 13.75 15.51
CA GLY A 217 -5.63 13.82 14.72
C GLY A 217 -4.59 14.81 15.27
N VAL A 218 -4.84 15.41 16.43
CA VAL A 218 -3.87 16.29 17.09
C VAL A 218 -2.77 15.44 17.72
N LEU A 219 -1.54 15.93 17.65
CA LEU A 219 -0.41 15.32 18.32
C LEU A 219 -0.23 15.93 19.71
N GLY A 220 0.22 15.10 20.65
CA GLY A 220 0.64 15.57 21.98
C GLY A 220 1.81 14.76 22.50
N CYS A 221 2.30 15.15 23.66
CA CYS A 221 3.36 14.44 24.36
C CYS A 221 2.96 14.19 25.82
N ARG A 222 3.50 13.11 26.37
CA ARG A 222 3.37 12.75 27.77
C ARG A 222 4.74 12.43 28.32
N SER A 223 5.04 12.93 29.51
CA SER A 223 6.28 12.62 30.22
C SER A 223 5.99 12.28 31.67
N ASN A 224 6.97 11.71 32.38
CA ASN A 224 6.82 11.47 33.82
C ASN A 224 6.74 12.76 34.64
N VAL A 225 7.32 13.86 34.15
CA VAL A 225 7.35 15.16 34.84
C VAL A 225 6.04 15.93 34.62
N ALA A 226 5.48 15.84 33.42
CA ALA A 226 4.19 16.42 33.05
C ALA A 226 3.32 15.34 32.43
N ARG A 227 2.29 14.91 33.18
CA ARG A 227 1.37 13.84 32.78
C ARG A 227 0.65 14.15 31.45
N GLU A 228 0.47 15.43 31.15
CA GLU A 228 -0.04 15.93 29.87
C GLU A 228 0.79 17.16 29.48
N LEU A 229 1.53 17.07 28.38
CA LEU A 229 2.12 18.25 27.74
C LEU A 229 1.08 18.88 26.83
N PRO A 230 1.12 20.21 26.60
CA PRO A 230 0.17 20.86 25.71
C PRO A 230 0.20 20.22 24.32
N ASN A 231 -1.00 20.02 23.78
CA ASN A 231 -1.20 19.55 22.42
C ASN A 231 -0.47 20.45 21.43
N PHE A 232 0.14 19.84 20.42
CA PHE A 232 0.71 20.59 19.30
C PHE A 232 -0.44 21.21 18.50
N LYS A 233 -0.24 22.44 18.02
CA LYS A 233 -1.25 23.13 17.20
C LYS A 233 -1.52 22.42 15.87
N SER A 234 -0.56 21.62 15.41
CA SER A 234 -0.61 20.97 14.11
C SER A 234 -1.43 19.68 14.16
N ARG A 235 -2.38 19.55 13.24
CA ARG A 235 -3.27 18.38 13.09
C ARG A 235 -2.84 17.55 11.89
N LEU A 236 -2.71 16.24 12.10
CA LEU A 236 -2.45 15.30 11.01
C LEU A 236 -3.70 15.12 10.14
N GLN A 237 -3.47 14.84 8.87
CA GLN A 237 -4.54 14.48 7.94
C GLN A 237 -4.53 12.96 7.75
N PRO A 238 -5.68 12.28 7.87
CA PRO A 238 -5.73 10.85 7.65
C PRO A 238 -5.45 10.54 6.17
N ALA A 239 -4.94 9.33 5.92
CA ALA A 239 -4.57 8.82 4.60
C ALA A 239 -3.58 9.71 3.81
N ARG A 240 -2.84 10.59 4.50
CA ARG A 240 -1.76 11.38 3.92
C ARG A 240 -0.42 11.03 4.54
N TRP A 241 0.59 10.97 3.70
CA TRP A 241 1.97 10.88 4.15
C TRP A 241 2.38 12.20 4.80
N THR A 242 2.90 12.10 6.02
CA THR A 242 3.38 13.23 6.80
C THR A 242 4.78 12.94 7.31
N HIS A 243 5.68 13.93 7.22
CA HIS A 243 7.00 13.85 7.81
C HIS A 243 6.94 14.37 9.25
N LEU A 244 7.01 13.47 10.21
CA LEU A 244 6.96 13.83 11.61
C LEU A 244 8.37 13.95 12.18
N THR A 245 8.72 15.15 12.66
CA THR A 245 9.98 15.40 13.38
C THR A 245 9.69 15.88 14.78
N LEU A 246 10.14 15.12 15.78
CA LEU A 246 10.12 15.47 17.19
C LEU A 246 11.54 15.71 17.68
N VAL A 247 11.78 16.88 18.27
CA VAL A 247 13.05 17.21 18.92
C VAL A 247 12.80 17.46 20.40
N HIS A 248 13.45 16.66 21.24
CA HIS A 248 13.43 16.79 22.69
C HIS A 248 14.75 17.35 23.19
N TYR A 249 14.69 18.47 23.90
CA TYR A 249 15.83 19.12 24.54
C TYR A 249 15.86 18.81 26.04
N PRO A 250 17.05 18.59 26.64
CA PRO A 250 17.18 18.24 28.07
C PRO A 250 16.94 19.41 29.03
N HIS A 251 16.79 20.64 28.54
CA HIS A 251 16.75 21.85 29.37
C HIS A 251 15.34 22.11 29.94
N ARG A 252 15.24 22.41 31.25
CA ARG A 252 13.94 22.60 31.95
C ARG A 252 13.06 23.73 31.38
N ALA A 253 13.65 24.69 30.67
CA ALA A 253 12.94 25.81 30.06
C ALA A 253 12.55 25.60 28.58
N SER A 254 12.92 24.48 27.97
CA SER A 254 12.59 24.18 26.57
C SER A 254 11.42 23.20 26.47
N ALA A 255 10.35 23.61 25.79
CA ALA A 255 9.30 22.69 25.39
C ALA A 255 9.79 21.81 24.22
N PRO A 256 9.39 20.52 24.16
CA PRO A 256 9.62 19.73 22.96
C PRO A 256 8.93 20.39 21.77
N THR A 257 9.58 20.36 20.61
CA THR A 257 9.05 20.96 19.39
C THR A 257 8.75 19.86 18.38
N VAL A 258 7.57 19.94 17.76
CA VAL A 258 7.17 19.08 16.64
C VAL A 258 7.07 19.92 15.37
N ARG A 259 7.66 19.41 14.31
CA ARG A 259 7.50 19.92 12.94
C ARG A 259 6.82 18.84 12.10
N LEU A 260 5.83 19.28 11.31
CA LEU A 260 5.09 18.47 10.33
C LEU A 260 5.44 18.92 8.91
#